data_AF-A0A7C2Q679-F1
#
_entry.id   AF-A0A7C2Q679-F1
#
_cell.length_a   1.000
_cell.length_b   1.000
_cell.length_c   1.000
_cell.angle_alpha   90.00
_cell.angle_beta   90.00
_cell.angle_gamma   90.00
#
_symmetry.space_group_name_H-M   'P 1'
#
loop_
_entity.id
_entity.type
_entity.pdbx_description
1 polymer ?
#
loop_
_entity_poly.entity_id
_entity_poly.type
_entity_poly.pdbx_seq_one_letter_code
_entity_poly.pdbx_strand_id
1 'polypeptide(L)'
;MAVRLAQEWFAICGGCEVTILDVGEPLLDILPQLEIVHMPVLMDHKLYGQTGEKTEMEIPEADVGIIAGGIRNEENKHLAQEMRRKCKTLIAMGSCACYGGIPALANLSTVQELYDKV
;
A
#
# COMPACT_ATOMS: atom_id res chain seq x y z
N MET A 1 6.57 0.81 -23.64
CA MET A 1 7.02 0.02 -22.47
C MET A 1 5.90 0.05 -21.45
N ALA A 2 5.60 -1.08 -20.80
CA ALA A 2 4.60 -1.11 -19.75
C ALA A 2 5.07 -0.24 -18.55
N VAL A 3 4.13 0.41 -17.88
CA VAL A 3 4.41 1.25 -16.71
C VAL A 3 4.59 0.34 -15.51
N ARG A 4 5.71 0.46 -14.80
CA ARG A 4 5.96 -0.32 -13.58
C ARG A 4 5.16 0.28 -12.42
N LEU A 5 4.27 -0.52 -11.84
CA LEU A 5 3.37 -0.13 -10.75
C LEU A 5 3.71 -0.90 -9.48
N ALA A 6 3.97 -0.17 -8.39
CA ALA A 6 3.99 -0.71 -7.04
C ALA A 6 2.81 -0.13 -6.25
N GLN A 7 2.06 -0.96 -5.55
CA GLN A 7 1.01 -0.54 -4.64
C GLN A 7 1.18 -1.23 -3.30
N GLU A 8 1.04 -0.47 -2.22
CA GLU A 8 1.09 -1.00 -0.85
C GLU A 8 -0.10 -0.49 -0.04
N TRP A 9 -0.60 -1.34 0.85
CA TRP A 9 -1.74 -1.11 1.73
C TRP A 9 -1.30 -1.01 3.20
N PHE A 10 -1.64 0.09 3.86
CA PHE A 10 -1.26 0.33 5.26
C PHE A 10 -2.43 0.11 6.21
N ALA A 11 -2.72 1.07 7.10
CA ALA A 11 -3.94 1.06 7.89
C ALA A 11 -5.15 1.39 6.99
N ILE A 12 -5.75 0.34 6.43
CA ILE A 12 -6.84 0.39 5.45
C ILE A 12 -7.90 -0.68 5.73
N CYS A 13 -9.01 -0.62 5.00
CA CYS A 13 -10.07 -1.64 4.93
C CYS A 13 -10.06 -2.51 3.65
N GLY A 14 -9.11 -2.35 2.74
CA GLY A 14 -9.10 -2.96 1.39
C GLY A 14 -10.00 -2.28 0.34
N GLY A 15 -10.73 -1.22 0.70
CA GLY A 15 -11.71 -0.61 -0.19
C GLY A 15 -11.12 0.13 -1.40
N CYS A 16 -9.89 0.64 -1.31
CA CYS A 16 -9.25 1.33 -2.43
C CYS A 16 -8.86 0.34 -3.54
N GLU A 17 -8.43 -0.85 -3.15
CA GLU A 17 -8.10 -1.96 -4.03
C GLU A 17 -9.37 -2.50 -4.71
N VAL A 18 -10.45 -2.67 -3.95
CA VAL A 18 -11.76 -3.05 -4.52
C VAL A 18 -12.24 -2.00 -5.51
N THR A 19 -12.05 -0.71 -5.24
CA THR A 19 -12.41 0.37 -6.19
C THR A 19 -11.62 0.29 -7.50
N ILE A 20 -10.36 -0.16 -7.47
CA ILE A 20 -9.59 -0.44 -8.70
C ILE A 20 -10.24 -1.59 -9.48
N LEU A 21 -10.68 -2.65 -8.79
CA LEU A 21 -11.35 -3.79 -9.42
C LEU A 21 -12.74 -3.41 -9.97
N ASP A 22 -13.44 -2.49 -9.31
CA ASP A 22 -14.73 -1.96 -9.72
C ASP A 22 -14.67 -1.13 -11.02
N VAL A 23 -13.48 -0.84 -11.55
CA VAL A 23 -13.32 -0.35 -12.93
C VAL A 23 -13.97 -1.33 -13.92
N GLY A 24 -14.00 -2.63 -13.60
CA GLY A 24 -14.69 -3.65 -14.38
C GLY A 24 -13.92 -4.05 -15.64
N GLU A 25 -14.65 -4.34 -16.71
CA GLU A 25 -14.11 -4.81 -18.00
C GLU A 25 -13.02 -3.91 -18.59
N PRO A 26 -13.10 -2.55 -18.53
CA PRO A 26 -12.03 -1.67 -18.99
C PRO A 26 -10.67 -1.92 -18.33
N LEU A 27 -10.63 -2.54 -17.14
CA LEU A 27 -9.36 -2.90 -16.50
C LEU A 27 -8.57 -3.90 -17.36
N LEU A 28 -9.24 -4.78 -18.10
CA LEU A 28 -8.60 -5.77 -18.98
C LEU A 28 -7.82 -5.11 -20.13
N ASP A 29 -8.22 -3.91 -20.58
CA ASP A 29 -7.49 -3.15 -21.59
C ASP A 29 -6.28 -2.41 -21.02
N ILE A 30 -6.30 -2.12 -19.71
CA ILE A 30 -5.24 -1.40 -19.00
C ILE A 30 -4.15 -2.36 -18.51
N LEU A 31 -4.52 -3.55 -18.03
CA LEU A 31 -3.57 -4.52 -17.45
C LEU A 31 -2.36 -4.84 -18.35
N PRO A 32 -2.50 -5.02 -19.68
CA PRO A 32 -1.35 -5.25 -20.57
C PRO A 32 -0.36 -4.08 -20.65
N GLN A 33 -0.79 -2.88 -20.23
CA GLN A 33 0.02 -1.67 -20.22
C GLN A 33 0.74 -1.46 -18.88
N LEU A 34 0.48 -2.32 -17.88
CA LEU A 34 1.04 -2.26 -16.54
C LEU A 34 1.92 -3.46 -16.26
N GLU A 35 3.05 -3.23 -15.59
CA GLU A 35 3.84 -4.26 -14.92
C GLU A 35 3.66 -4.06 -13.41
N ILE A 36 2.76 -4.83 -12.79
CA ILE A 36 2.52 -4.76 -11.35
C ILE A 36 3.63 -5.53 -10.63
N VAL A 37 4.63 -4.82 -10.12
CA VAL A 37 5.82 -5.40 -9.50
C VAL A 37 5.62 -5.71 -8.02
N HIS A 38 4.69 -5.01 -7.40
CA HIS A 38 4.30 -5.21 -6.01
C HIS A 38 2.87 -4.74 -5.81
N MET A 39 2.00 -5.61 -5.29
CA MET A 39 0.64 -5.31 -4.88
C MET A 39 0.18 -6.47 -4.00
N PRO A 40 0.23 -6.36 -2.66
CA PRO A 40 0.04 -7.50 -1.76
C PRO A 40 -1.25 -8.30 -1.98
N VAL A 41 -2.30 -7.64 -2.46
CA VAL A 41 -3.60 -8.26 -2.72
C VAL A 41 -3.62 -9.11 -4.01
N LEU A 42 -2.73 -8.86 -4.98
CA LEU A 42 -2.74 -9.53 -6.30
C LEU A 42 -1.43 -10.25 -6.66
N MET A 43 -0.30 -9.85 -6.11
CA MET A 43 1.03 -10.31 -6.51
C MET A 43 1.77 -10.98 -5.35
N ASP A 44 2.56 -12.01 -5.66
CA ASP A 44 3.26 -12.81 -4.67
C ASP A 44 4.59 -12.26 -4.19
N HIS A 45 4.97 -11.04 -4.61
CA HIS A 45 6.14 -10.37 -4.07
C HIS A 45 6.05 -10.24 -2.54
N LYS A 46 7.08 -10.69 -1.83
CA LYS A 46 7.19 -10.60 -0.37
C LYS A 46 8.32 -9.65 0.03
N LEU A 47 8.06 -8.81 1.03
CA LEU A 47 8.98 -7.75 1.49
C LEU A 47 10.36 -8.27 1.90
N TYR A 48 10.42 -9.45 2.53
CA TYR A 48 11.64 -10.04 3.07
C TYR A 48 12.19 -11.19 2.20
N GLY A 49 11.93 -11.14 0.89
CA GLY A 49 12.27 -12.23 -0.02
C GLY A 49 11.22 -13.33 -0.04
N GLN A 50 11.25 -14.19 -1.07
CA GLN A 50 10.13 -15.08 -1.39
C GLN A 50 9.82 -16.10 -0.28
N THR A 51 10.84 -16.45 0.50
CA THR A 51 10.77 -17.40 1.62
C THR A 51 11.09 -16.75 2.97
N GLY A 52 11.22 -15.42 3.03
CA GLY A 52 11.65 -14.71 4.24
C GLY A 52 13.16 -14.75 4.49
N GLU A 53 13.95 -14.99 3.44
CA GLU A 53 15.40 -15.15 3.52
C GLU A 53 16.18 -13.83 3.72
N LYS A 54 15.53 -12.68 3.54
CA LYS A 54 16.15 -11.35 3.72
C LYS A 54 15.84 -10.79 5.10
N THR A 55 16.78 -10.04 5.66
CA THR A 55 16.62 -9.30 6.93
C THR A 55 16.07 -7.90 6.74
N GLU A 56 16.18 -7.35 5.54
CA GLU A 56 15.69 -6.02 5.19
C GLU A 56 14.47 -6.14 4.27
N MET A 57 13.47 -5.30 4.52
CA MET A 57 12.31 -5.17 3.63
C MET A 57 12.74 -4.46 2.34
N GLU A 58 12.21 -4.90 1.21
CA GLU A 58 12.48 -4.27 -0.09
C GLU A 58 11.19 -4.14 -0.89
N ILE A 59 11.07 -3.03 -1.61
CA ILE A 59 10.07 -2.85 -2.67
C ILE A 59 10.81 -2.76 -4.02
N PRO A 60 10.34 -3.45 -5.08
CA PRO A 60 10.90 -3.31 -6.42
C PRO A 60 10.75 -1.89 -6.94
N GLU A 61 11.73 -1.39 -7.70
CA GLU A 61 11.64 -0.06 -8.31
C GLU A 61 10.45 0.04 -9.28
N ALA A 62 9.74 1.17 -9.22
CA ALA A 62 8.52 1.42 -9.98
C ALA A 62 8.46 2.85 -10.54
N ASP A 63 7.77 3.01 -11.66
CA ASP A 63 7.50 4.33 -12.24
C ASP A 63 6.43 5.07 -11.43
N VAL A 64 5.41 4.32 -10.99
CA VAL A 64 4.31 4.82 -10.17
C VAL A 64 4.18 3.95 -8.93
N GLY A 65 4.17 4.60 -7.77
CA GLY A 65 3.82 4.05 -6.48
C GLY A 65 2.44 4.50 -6.06
N ILE A 66 1.61 3.60 -5.55
CA ILE A 66 0.32 3.93 -4.94
C ILE A 66 0.37 3.50 -3.47
N ILE A 67 0.08 4.43 -2.57
CA ILE A 67 -0.10 4.14 -1.16
C ILE A 67 -1.58 4.23 -0.85
N ALA A 68 -2.13 3.16 -0.31
CA ALA A 68 -3.48 3.12 0.22
C ALA A 68 -3.43 2.93 1.74
N GLY A 69 -4.30 3.60 2.49
CA GLY A 69 -4.28 3.55 3.95
C GLY A 69 -3.35 4.55 4.62
N GLY A 70 -3.58 4.78 5.92
CA GLY A 70 -2.78 5.70 6.72
C GLY A 70 -1.60 5.02 7.43
N ILE A 71 -0.69 5.80 8.00
CA ILE A 71 0.42 5.31 8.82
C ILE A 71 -0.08 5.05 10.24
N ARG A 72 -0.08 3.79 10.70
CA ARG A 72 -0.53 3.43 12.07
C ARG A 72 0.57 2.86 12.95
N ASN A 73 1.59 2.23 12.37
CA ASN A 73 2.71 1.63 13.08
C ASN A 73 4.05 1.95 12.37
N GLU A 74 5.16 1.56 12.98
CA GLU A 74 6.51 1.81 12.42
C GLU A 74 6.75 1.05 11.10
N GLU A 75 6.14 -0.13 10.91
CA GLU A 75 6.25 -0.87 9.65
C GLU A 75 5.63 -0.08 8.48
N ASN A 76 4.43 0.49 8.66
CA ASN A 76 3.81 1.34 7.64
C ASN A 76 4.70 2.55 7.31
N LYS A 77 5.30 3.17 8.34
CA LYS A 77 6.19 4.33 8.17
C LYS A 77 7.45 3.94 7.38
N HIS A 78 8.09 2.83 7.72
CA HIS A 78 9.27 2.32 7.02
C HIS A 78 8.93 1.98 5.56
N LEU A 79 7.81 1.30 5.31
CA LEU A 79 7.36 0.98 3.95
C LEU A 79 7.01 2.23 3.14
N ALA A 80 6.38 3.25 3.75
CA ALA A 80 6.11 4.52 3.07
C ALA A 80 7.39 5.24 2.64
N GLN A 81 8.42 5.22 3.49
CA GLN A 81 9.74 5.78 3.16
C GLN A 81 10.42 4.99 2.05
N GLU A 82 10.34 3.66 2.09
CA GLU A 82 10.89 2.79 1.06
C GLU A 82 10.17 2.96 -0.29
N MET A 83 8.84 3.01 -0.29
CA MET A 83 8.01 3.36 -1.45
C MET A 83 8.43 4.72 -2.04
N ARG A 84 8.65 5.73 -1.19
CA ARG A 84 9.11 7.05 -1.64
C ARG A 84 10.49 6.99 -2.29
N ARG A 85 11.39 6.14 -1.79
CA ARG A 85 12.73 5.94 -2.37
C ARG A 85 12.69 5.20 -3.71
N LYS A 86 11.81 4.20 -3.84
CA LYS A 86 11.76 3.26 -4.97
C LYS A 86 10.83 3.69 -6.11
N CYS A 87 9.90 4.61 -5.86
CA CYS A 87 8.93 5.06 -6.85
C CYS A 87 9.27 6.46 -7.37
N LYS A 88 9.20 6.67 -8.69
CA LYS A 88 9.39 8.01 -9.31
C LYS A 88 8.23 8.94 -8.94
N THR A 89 7.00 8.51 -9.22
CA THR A 89 5.77 9.19 -8.81
C THR A 89 5.12 8.43 -7.66
N LEU A 90 4.63 9.12 -6.64
CA LEU A 90 3.95 8.49 -5.50
C LEU A 90 2.57 9.14 -5.30
N ILE A 91 1.53 8.32 -5.24
CA ILE A 91 0.13 8.73 -5.16
C ILE A 91 -0.44 8.26 -3.83
N ALA A 92 -1.03 9.17 -3.06
CA ALA A 92 -1.88 8.81 -1.92
C ALA A 92 -3.30 8.55 -2.43
N MET A 93 -3.78 7.31 -2.31
CA MET A 93 -5.08 6.88 -2.81
C MET A 93 -6.06 6.64 -1.66
N GLY A 94 -7.14 7.40 -1.66
CA GLY A 94 -8.24 7.28 -0.69
C GLY A 94 -8.06 8.13 0.58
N SER A 95 -9.17 8.36 1.29
CA SER A 95 -9.21 9.27 2.44
C SER A 95 -8.29 8.86 3.59
N CYS A 96 -8.03 7.56 3.75
CA CYS A 96 -7.08 7.08 4.77
C CYS A 96 -5.64 7.53 4.47
N ALA A 97 -5.19 7.43 3.22
CA ALA A 97 -3.86 7.84 2.82
C ALA A 97 -3.69 9.37 2.81
N CYS A 98 -4.72 10.10 2.37
CA CYS A 98 -4.68 11.56 2.29
C CYS A 98 -4.88 12.26 3.65
N TYR A 99 -5.75 11.71 4.51
CA TYR A 99 -6.28 12.43 5.68
C TYR A 99 -6.37 11.57 6.96
N GLY A 100 -5.89 10.32 6.93
CA GLY A 100 -5.97 9.38 8.06
C GLY A 100 -7.27 8.57 8.15
N GLY A 101 -8.38 9.07 7.60
CA GLY A 101 -9.65 8.34 7.48
C GLY A 101 -10.27 7.90 8.80
N ILE A 102 -11.14 6.88 8.77
CA ILE A 102 -11.79 6.32 9.98
C ILE A 102 -10.76 5.81 11.01
N PRO A 103 -9.66 5.13 10.63
CA PRO A 103 -8.65 4.71 11.61
C PRO A 103 -8.08 5.85 12.46
N ALA A 104 -8.05 7.09 11.95
CA ALA A 104 -7.55 8.25 12.69
C ALA A 104 -8.47 8.69 13.85
N LEU A 105 -9.71 8.20 13.95
CA LEU A 105 -10.55 8.40 15.14
C LEU A 105 -9.90 7.82 16.40
N ALA A 106 -9.02 6.84 16.26
CA ALA A 106 -8.22 6.30 17.35
C ALA A 106 -7.31 7.34 18.01
N ASN A 107 -7.01 8.46 17.34
CA ASN A 107 -6.21 9.56 17.91
C ASN A 107 -6.95 10.33 19.03
N LEU A 108 -8.24 10.06 19.23
CA LEU A 108 -9.03 10.57 20.37
C LEU A 108 -8.77 9.80 21.67
N SER A 109 -8.01 8.72 21.62
CA SER A 109 -7.64 7.89 22.76
C SER A 109 -6.13 7.63 22.77
N THR A 110 -5.60 7.31 23.94
CA THR A 110 -4.23 6.82 24.05
C THR A 110 -4.12 5.39 23.50
N VAL A 111 -2.92 5.01 23.08
CA VAL A 111 -2.66 3.64 22.60
C VAL A 111 -2.98 2.59 23.67
N GLN A 112 -2.68 2.88 24.95
CA GLN A 112 -2.98 1.97 26.06
C GLN A 112 -4.48 1.76 26.24
N GLU A 113 -5.28 2.84 26.22
CA GLU A 113 -6.74 2.73 26.33
C GLU A 113 -7.36 1.90 25.20
N LEU A 114 -6.80 1.99 23.99
CA LEU A 114 -7.24 1.16 22.87
C LEU A 114 -6.95 -0.32 23.09
N TYR A 115 -5.77 -0.66 23.63
CA TYR A 115 -5.40 -2.04 23.94
C TYR A 115 -6.18 -2.61 25.12
N ASP A 116 -6.39 -1.83 26.18
CA ASP A 116 -7.13 -2.29 27.37
C ASP A 116 -8.60 -2.58 27.06
N LYS A 117 -9.14 -1.98 25.99
CA LYS A 117 -10.53 -2.16 25.58
C LYS A 117 -10.79 -3.49 24.85
N VAL A 118 -9.77 -4.09 24.23
CA VAL A 118 -9.90 -5.24 23.31
C VAL A 118 -9.30 -6.53 23.86
#